data_AF-A0A7V0R0Z9-F1
#
_entry.id   AF-A0A7V0R0Z9-F1
#
_cell.length_a   1.000
_cell.length_b   1.000
_cell.length_c   1.000
_cell.angle_alpha   90.00
_cell.angle_beta   90.00
_cell.angle_gamma   90.00
#
_symmetry.space_group_name_H-M   'P 1'
#
loop_
_entity.id
_entity.type
_entity.pdbx_description
1 polymer ?
#
loop_
_entity_poly.entity_id
_entity_poly.type
_entity_poly.pdbx_seq_one_letter_code
_entity_poly.pdbx_strand_id
1 'polypeptide(L)'
;MSKKIRYLFPVLLIFMISLYFLPADDIAGATGAMTQEKARTTLSAIMPDVKIISVEKAAVKGLWEVAIQSRGRKGIVYLDNAGKRAIFGSIIDIATRTNITKKKFDDINRVDVSQIPLDDALILGNKNAKHRVIVFDDPD
;
A
#
# COMPACT_ATOMS: atom_id res chain seq x y z
N MET A 1 75.29 -1.23 -24.33
CA MET A 1 74.07 -1.35 -25.15
C MET A 1 73.29 -2.58 -24.67
N SER A 2 72.36 -2.42 -23.72
CA SER A 2 71.66 -3.57 -23.12
C SER A 2 70.28 -3.20 -22.55
N LYS A 3 69.25 -3.64 -23.28
CA LYS A 3 67.91 -4.10 -22.87
C LYS A 3 67.47 -3.73 -21.44
N LYS A 4 66.87 -2.55 -21.26
CA LYS A 4 65.97 -2.24 -20.13
C LYS A 4 64.78 -1.44 -20.64
N ILE A 5 63.83 -2.07 -21.33
CA ILE A 5 62.47 -1.57 -21.63
C ILE A 5 61.73 -2.74 -22.30
N ARG A 6 61.11 -3.61 -21.50
CA ARG A 6 60.19 -4.64 -22.03
C ARG A 6 59.08 -5.07 -21.06
N TYR A 7 58.94 -4.41 -19.91
CA TYR A 7 57.93 -4.77 -18.90
C TYR A 7 57.04 -3.61 -18.43
N LEU A 8 57.11 -2.43 -19.06
CA LEU A 8 56.30 -1.28 -18.64
C LEU A 8 54.91 -1.21 -19.31
N PHE A 9 54.56 -2.16 -20.18
CA PHE A 9 53.33 -2.09 -20.99
C PHE A 9 52.23 -3.15 -20.74
N PRO A 10 52.37 -4.21 -19.91
CA PRO A 10 51.22 -5.07 -19.61
C PRO A 10 50.60 -4.87 -18.22
N VAL A 11 51.18 -4.04 -17.34
CA VAL A 11 50.69 -3.91 -15.95
C VAL A 11 49.56 -2.87 -15.81
N LEU A 12 49.40 -1.96 -16.78
CA LEU A 12 48.34 -0.94 -16.75
C LEU A 12 46.97 -1.46 -17.24
N LEU A 13 46.90 -2.63 -17.86
CA LEU A 13 45.65 -3.19 -18.39
C LEU A 13 44.89 -4.08 -17.39
N ILE A 14 45.52 -4.46 -16.26
CA ILE A 14 44.88 -5.29 -15.23
C ILE A 14 44.20 -4.44 -14.14
N PHE A 15 44.46 -3.13 -14.08
CA PHE A 15 43.82 -2.24 -13.10
C PHE A 15 42.48 -1.66 -13.57
N MET A 16 42.20 -1.69 -14.88
CA MET A 16 40.98 -1.13 -15.51
C MET A 16 39.83 -2.15 -15.68
N ILE A 17 39.90 -3.31 -15.03
CA ILE A 17 38.80 -4.30 -14.95
C ILE A 17 38.29 -4.49 -13.50
N SER A 18 38.89 -3.83 -12.51
CA SER A 18 38.44 -3.93 -11.11
C SER A 18 37.32 -2.96 -10.71
N LEU A 19 36.83 -2.13 -11.64
CA LEU A 19 35.77 -1.14 -11.38
C LEU A 19 34.43 -1.49 -12.05
N TYR A 20 34.05 -2.76 -12.03
CA TYR A 20 32.69 -3.19 -12.38
C TYR A 20 32.15 -4.24 -11.40
N PHE A 21 32.32 -3.99 -10.09
CA PHE A 21 31.52 -4.67 -9.08
C PHE A 21 30.86 -3.65 -8.16
N LEU A 22 29.96 -2.86 -8.73
CA LEU A 22 28.82 -2.37 -7.96
C LEU A 22 27.83 -3.54 -7.91
N PRO A 23 27.49 -4.10 -6.74
CA PRO A 23 26.28 -4.90 -6.62
C PRO A 23 25.11 -3.99 -7.00
N ALA A 24 24.58 -4.18 -8.21
CA ALA A 24 23.40 -3.49 -8.70
C ALA A 24 22.14 -4.12 -8.07
N ASP A 25 22.11 -4.18 -6.75
CA ASP A 25 20.97 -4.66 -5.97
C ASP A 25 20.49 -3.51 -5.07
N ASP A 26 19.85 -2.48 -5.65
CA ASP A 26 18.69 -1.77 -5.04
C ASP A 26 18.20 -0.48 -5.77
N ILE A 27 18.59 -0.21 -7.02
CA ILE A 27 18.02 0.93 -7.80
C ILE A 27 17.23 0.53 -9.05
N ALA A 28 17.07 -0.77 -9.30
CA ALA A 28 16.01 -1.24 -10.18
C ALA A 28 14.69 -1.23 -9.38
N GLY A 29 14.10 -0.05 -9.23
CA GLY A 29 12.70 0.07 -8.85
C GLY A 29 11.90 -0.76 -9.83
N ALA A 30 11.45 -1.95 -9.40
CA ALA A 30 10.59 -2.80 -10.20
C ALA A 30 9.41 -1.96 -10.68
N THR A 31 9.42 -1.61 -11.96
CA THR A 31 8.37 -0.87 -12.67
C THR A 31 7.13 -1.74 -12.91
N GLY A 32 6.91 -2.75 -12.07
CA GLY A 32 5.68 -3.51 -12.02
C GLY A 32 4.69 -2.81 -11.10
N ALA A 33 3.53 -2.44 -11.62
CA ALA A 33 2.42 -1.98 -10.79
C ALA A 33 2.12 -3.01 -9.67
N MET A 34 1.77 -2.54 -8.48
CA MET A 34 1.33 -3.44 -7.41
C MET A 34 -0.03 -4.02 -7.81
N THR A 35 -0.07 -5.32 -8.10
CA THR A 35 -1.32 -6.04 -8.36
C THR A 35 -1.89 -6.60 -7.07
N GLN A 36 -3.18 -6.93 -7.05
CA GLN A 36 -3.80 -7.58 -5.90
C GLN A 36 -3.14 -8.92 -5.57
N GLU A 37 -2.74 -9.69 -6.59
CA GLU A 37 -2.04 -10.95 -6.40
C GLU A 37 -0.67 -10.74 -5.74
N LYS A 38 0.13 -9.79 -6.25
CA LYS A 38 1.44 -9.45 -5.66
C LYS A 38 1.30 -8.99 -4.21
N ALA A 39 0.32 -8.12 -3.93
CA ALA A 39 0.02 -7.65 -2.59
C ALA A 39 -0.40 -8.80 -1.66
N ARG A 40 -1.26 -9.72 -2.13
CA ARG A 40 -1.70 -10.90 -1.37
C ARG A 40 -0.52 -11.79 -1.02
N THR A 41 0.32 -12.13 -2.01
CA THR A 41 1.50 -12.99 -1.81
C THR A 41 2.51 -12.36 -0.85
N THR A 42 2.68 -11.04 -0.91
CA THR A 42 3.57 -10.31 0.00
C THR A 42 3.03 -10.34 1.43
N LEU A 43 1.74 -10.02 1.60
CA LEU A 43 1.13 -9.87 2.92
C LEU A 43 0.80 -11.21 3.58
N SER A 44 0.62 -12.30 2.82
CA SER A 44 0.34 -13.63 3.38
C SER A 44 1.49 -14.17 4.24
N ALA A 45 2.72 -13.70 4.03
CA ALA A 45 3.87 -14.05 4.87
C ALA A 45 3.71 -13.63 6.35
N ILE A 46 2.92 -12.59 6.61
CA ILE A 46 2.67 -12.04 7.96
C ILE A 46 1.20 -12.14 8.38
N MET A 47 0.28 -12.24 7.42
CA MET A 47 -1.16 -12.37 7.62
C MET A 47 -1.71 -13.49 6.72
N PRO A 48 -1.65 -14.76 7.15
CA PRO A 48 -1.98 -15.92 6.31
C PRO A 48 -3.38 -15.85 5.66
N ASP A 49 -4.37 -15.32 6.38
CA ASP A 49 -5.77 -15.24 5.95
C ASP A 49 -6.14 -13.87 5.34
N VAL A 50 -5.16 -13.14 4.78
CA VAL A 50 -5.40 -11.82 4.24
C VAL A 50 -6.16 -11.87 2.91
N LYS A 51 -7.28 -11.15 2.84
CA LYS A 51 -8.00 -10.85 1.60
C LYS A 51 -7.69 -9.43 1.17
N ILE A 52 -7.32 -9.25 -0.09
CA ILE A 52 -7.12 -7.92 -0.68
C ILE A 52 -8.46 -7.39 -1.18
N ILE A 53 -8.82 -6.18 -0.74
CA ILE A 53 -10.04 -5.48 -1.15
C ILE A 53 -9.72 -4.58 -2.35
N SER A 54 -8.69 -3.75 -2.22
CA SER A 54 -8.23 -2.86 -3.28
C SER A 54 -6.73 -2.57 -3.16
N VAL A 55 -6.13 -2.16 -4.27
CA VAL A 55 -4.73 -1.72 -4.36
C VAL A 55 -4.69 -0.44 -5.17
N GLU A 56 -4.21 0.63 -4.56
CA GLU A 56 -4.16 1.97 -5.14
C GLU A 56 -2.79 2.61 -4.88
N LYS A 57 -2.43 3.63 -5.66
CA LYS A 57 -1.25 4.44 -5.33
C LYS A 57 -1.55 5.26 -4.08
N ALA A 58 -0.63 5.27 -3.12
CA ALA A 58 -0.77 6.10 -1.94
C ALA A 58 -0.49 7.58 -2.28
N ALA A 59 -0.96 8.49 -1.42
CA ALA A 59 -0.63 9.91 -1.53
C ALA A 59 0.89 10.16 -1.33
N VAL A 60 1.55 9.29 -0.57
CA VAL A 60 3.01 9.30 -0.41
C VAL A 60 3.64 8.57 -1.58
N LYS A 61 4.52 9.28 -2.31
CA LYS A 61 5.22 8.74 -3.48
C LYS A 61 6.01 7.49 -3.11
N GLY A 62 5.93 6.47 -3.97
CA GLY A 62 6.64 5.21 -3.80
C GLY A 62 5.94 4.19 -2.92
N LEU A 63 4.79 4.55 -2.34
CA LEU A 63 3.94 3.64 -1.59
C LEU A 63 2.66 3.29 -2.35
N TRP A 64 2.21 2.07 -2.14
CA TRP A 64 0.90 1.58 -2.52
C TRP A 64 0.04 1.45 -1.28
N GLU A 65 -1.17 1.94 -1.37
CA GLU A 65 -2.20 1.76 -0.36
C GLU A 65 -2.96 0.47 -0.68
N VAL A 66 -2.97 -0.46 0.26
CA VAL A 66 -3.62 -1.77 0.11
C VAL A 66 -4.70 -1.89 1.17
N ALA A 67 -5.96 -1.88 0.73
CA ALA A 67 -7.07 -2.19 1.61
C ALA A 67 -7.18 -3.71 1.76
N ILE A 68 -7.21 -4.17 3.00
CA ILE A 68 -7.24 -5.58 3.34
C ILE A 68 -8.40 -5.92 4.25
N GLN A 69 -8.79 -7.18 4.25
CA GLN A 69 -9.63 -7.79 5.26
C GLN A 69 -8.91 -9.01 5.83
N SER A 70 -8.85 -9.11 7.16
CA SER A 70 -8.34 -10.30 7.84
C SER A 70 -9.15 -10.54 9.11
N ARG A 71 -9.54 -11.80 9.35
CA ARG A 71 -10.34 -12.20 10.52
C ARG A 71 -11.57 -11.32 10.75
N GLY A 72 -12.28 -11.00 9.66
CA GLY A 72 -13.48 -10.16 9.68
C GLY A 72 -13.24 -8.65 9.82
N ARG A 73 -12.01 -8.20 10.08
CA ARG A 73 -11.68 -6.77 10.23
C ARG A 73 -11.05 -6.22 8.97
N LYS A 74 -11.51 -5.05 8.53
CA LYS A 74 -10.87 -4.29 7.45
C LYS A 74 -9.69 -3.48 7.99
N GLY A 75 -8.74 -3.15 7.12
CA GLY A 75 -7.59 -2.31 7.45
C GLY A 75 -6.91 -1.76 6.20
N ILE A 76 -6.04 -0.79 6.40
CA ILE A 76 -5.19 -0.22 5.35
C ILE A 76 -3.74 -0.52 5.71
N VAL A 77 -2.99 -1.06 4.75
CA VAL A 77 -1.55 -1.33 4.86
C VAL A 77 -0.85 -0.66 3.69
N TYR A 78 0.33 -0.11 3.93
CA TYR A 78 1.13 0.49 2.88
C TYR A 78 2.28 -0.43 2.48
N LEU A 79 2.48 -0.62 1.18
CA LEU A 79 3.60 -1.40 0.63
C LEU A 79 4.51 -0.49 -0.20
N ASP A 80 5.82 -0.72 -0.14
CA ASP A 80 6.72 -0.09 -1.10
C ASP A 80 6.51 -0.63 -2.53
N ASN A 81 6.98 0.08 -3.55
CA ASN A 81 6.88 -0.36 -4.94
C ASN A 81 7.43 -1.78 -5.18
N ALA A 82 8.47 -2.16 -4.42
CA ALA A 82 9.08 -3.47 -4.52
C ALA A 82 8.17 -4.58 -3.95
N GLY A 83 7.30 -4.27 -2.98
CA GLY A 83 6.56 -5.26 -2.20
C GLY A 83 7.46 -5.97 -1.18
N LYS A 84 8.53 -5.30 -0.73
CA LYS A 84 9.50 -5.84 0.24
C LYS A 84 9.28 -5.28 1.64
N ARG A 85 8.62 -4.14 1.77
CA ARG A 85 8.41 -3.44 3.04
C ARG A 85 6.92 -3.16 3.21
N ALA A 86 6.41 -3.49 4.40
CA ALA A 86 5.04 -3.16 4.82
C ALA A 86 5.08 -2.14 5.95
N ILE A 87 4.22 -1.14 5.87
CA ILE A 87 4.09 -0.08 6.87
C ILE A 87 2.66 -0.14 7.42
N PHE A 88 2.58 -0.23 8.74
CA PHE A 88 1.34 -0.21 9.51
C PHE A 88 1.23 1.11 10.25
N GLY A 89 0.11 1.81 10.11
CA GLY A 89 -0.11 3.08 10.79
C GLY A 89 -1.08 4.00 10.05
N SER A 90 -0.96 5.29 10.33
CA SER A 90 -1.73 6.33 9.66
C SER A 90 -0.80 7.34 9.02
N ILE A 91 -1.19 7.82 7.84
CA ILE A 91 -0.58 8.96 7.19
C ILE A 91 -1.42 10.18 7.52
N ILE A 92 -0.76 11.21 8.06
CA ILE A 92 -1.38 12.50 8.37
C ILE A 92 -0.80 13.51 7.39
N ASP A 93 -1.67 14.17 6.64
CA ASP A 93 -1.30 15.33 5.85
C ASP A 93 -1.06 16.50 6.81
N ILE A 94 0.18 16.98 6.88
CA ILE A 94 0.60 18.01 7.85
C ILE A 94 0.01 19.38 7.51
N ALA A 95 -0.15 19.69 6.22
CA ALA A 95 -0.66 20.98 5.77
C ALA A 95 -2.13 21.17 6.18
N THR A 96 -2.93 20.11 6.05
CA THR A 96 -4.36 20.11 6.35
C THR A 96 -4.69 19.51 7.73
N ARG A 97 -3.70 18.95 8.44
CA ARG A 97 -3.86 18.16 9.67
C ARG A 97 -4.86 17.01 9.54
N THR A 98 -5.03 16.47 8.33
CA THR A 98 -6.02 15.45 8.04
C THR A 98 -5.40 14.06 8.05
N ASN A 99 -6.01 13.11 8.77
CA ASN A 99 -5.63 11.70 8.70
C ASN A 99 -6.23 11.08 7.42
N ILE A 100 -5.41 10.96 6.37
CA ILE A 100 -5.86 10.46 5.07
C ILE A 100 -6.13 8.95 5.09
N THR A 101 -5.41 8.20 5.94
CA THR A 101 -5.66 6.77 6.13
C THR A 101 -7.02 6.54 6.77
N LYS A 102 -7.40 7.35 7.76
CA LYS A 102 -8.72 7.28 8.37
C LYS A 102 -9.82 7.54 7.35
N LYS A 103 -9.68 8.56 6.51
CA LYS A 103 -10.65 8.85 5.45
C LYS A 103 -10.86 7.64 4.54
N LYS A 104 -9.76 7.03 4.06
CA LYS A 104 -9.80 5.83 3.24
C LYS A 104 -10.40 4.63 3.97
N PHE A 105 -10.08 4.47 5.24
CA PHE A 105 -10.69 3.45 6.09
C PHE A 105 -12.20 3.64 6.23
N ASP A 106 -12.67 4.87 6.42
CA ASP A 106 -14.10 5.18 6.51
C ASP A 106 -14.78 4.91 5.15
N ASP A 107 -14.11 5.23 4.03
CA ASP A 107 -14.62 4.96 2.68
C ASP A 107 -14.82 3.46 2.41
N ILE A 108 -13.84 2.61 2.76
CA ILE A 108 -13.99 1.15 2.58
C ILE A 108 -15.00 0.50 3.53
N ASN A 109 -15.37 1.20 4.61
CA ASN A 109 -16.39 0.76 5.57
C ASN A 109 -17.77 1.38 5.29
N ARG A 110 -17.89 2.22 4.26
CA ARG A 110 -19.15 2.87 3.93
C ARG A 110 -20.22 1.83 3.61
N VAL A 111 -21.36 1.95 4.27
CA VAL A 111 -22.56 1.15 4.01
C VAL A 111 -23.35 1.82 2.89
N ASP A 112 -23.81 1.02 1.93
CA ASP A 112 -24.77 1.49 0.94
C ASP A 112 -26.17 1.54 1.57
N VAL A 113 -26.57 2.74 1.98
CA VAL A 113 -27.87 2.99 2.63
C VAL A 113 -29.05 2.63 1.71
N SER A 114 -28.87 2.62 0.39
CA SER A 114 -29.94 2.23 -0.55
C SER A 114 -30.31 0.75 -0.47
N GLN A 115 -29.42 -0.08 0.08
CA GLN A 115 -29.64 -1.52 0.27
C GLN A 115 -30.41 -1.83 1.55
N ILE A 116 -30.69 -0.84 2.39
CA ILE A 116 -31.46 -1.03 3.62
C ILE A 116 -32.95 -0.90 3.27
N PRO A 117 -33.76 -1.97 3.38
CA PRO A 117 -35.19 -1.90 3.15
C PRO A 117 -35.83 -1.05 4.25
N LEU A 118 -36.65 -0.06 3.85
CA LEU A 118 -37.31 0.86 4.76
C LEU A 118 -38.84 0.74 4.73
N ASP A 119 -39.38 -0.25 4.00
CA ASP A 119 -40.82 -0.41 3.81
C ASP A 119 -41.57 -0.64 5.14
N ASP A 120 -40.96 -1.43 6.04
CA ASP A 120 -41.49 -1.71 7.38
C ASP A 120 -40.93 -0.77 8.46
N ALA A 121 -40.20 0.29 8.09
CA ALA A 121 -39.56 1.17 9.04
C ALA A 121 -40.58 2.12 9.69
N LEU A 122 -40.52 2.24 11.03
CA LEU A 122 -41.26 3.26 11.76
C LEU A 122 -40.57 4.62 11.61
N ILE A 123 -41.25 5.58 10.97
CA ILE A 123 -40.73 6.95 10.84
C ILE A 123 -41.03 7.74 12.11
N LEU A 124 -39.98 8.12 12.83
CA LEU A 124 -40.05 9.04 13.97
C LEU A 124 -39.60 10.44 13.54
N GLY A 125 -40.47 11.44 13.71
CA GLY A 125 -40.18 12.84 13.38
C GLY A 125 -40.62 13.28 11.98
N ASN A 126 -39.91 14.24 11.39
CA ASN A 126 -40.28 14.85 10.10
C ASN A 126 -39.89 13.96 8.92
N LYS A 127 -40.88 13.54 8.12
CA LYS A 127 -40.68 12.73 6.89
C LYS A 127 -39.75 13.38 5.86
N ASN A 128 -39.66 14.72 5.85
CA ASN A 128 -38.85 15.50 4.91
C ASN A 128 -37.55 16.03 5.53
N ALA A 129 -37.07 15.44 6.63
CA ALA A 129 -35.84 15.88 7.27
C ALA A 129 -34.63 15.77 6.32
N LYS A 130 -33.79 16.82 6.30
CA LYS A 130 -32.55 16.88 5.50
C LYS A 130 -31.55 15.78 5.89
N HIS A 131 -31.49 15.46 7.17
CA HIS A 131 -30.65 14.41 7.72
C HIS A 131 -31.54 13.32 8.29
N ARG A 132 -31.26 12.07 7.92
CA ARG A 132 -31.98 10.88 8.37
C ARG A 132 -31.00 9.96 9.08
N VAL A 133 -31.46 9.33 10.16
CA VAL A 133 -30.72 8.32 10.90
C VAL A 133 -31.56 7.05 10.86
N ILE A 134 -30.93 5.93 10.51
CA ILE A 134 -31.56 4.61 10.56
C ILE A 134 -31.04 3.92 11.82
N VAL A 135 -31.97 3.50 12.68
CA VAL A 135 -31.65 2.76 13.90
C VAL A 135 -32.20 1.35 13.72
N PHE A 136 -31.34 0.35 13.95
CA PHE A 136 -31.74 -1.03 14.08
C PHE A 136 -31.90 -1.31 15.57
N ASP A 137 -33.09 -1.73 15.98
CA ASP A 137 -33.47 -1.94 17.38
C ASP A 137 -34.13 -3.31 17.53
N ASP A 138 -33.97 -3.93 18.70
CA ASP A 138 -34.53 -5.24 19.06
C ASP A 138 -35.34 -5.05 20.37
N PRO A 139 -36.64 -5.35 20.41
CA PRO A 139 -37.52 -5.03 21.55
C PRO A 139 -37.29 -5.89 22.81
N ASP A 140 -36.42 -6.90 22.76
CA ASP A 140 -36.04 -7.75 23.90
C ASP A 140 -34.99 -7.08 24.83
#